data_AF-A0A6I4YQC5-F1
#
_entry.id   AF-A0A6I4YQC5-F1
#
_cell.length_a   1.000
_cell.length_b   1.000
_cell.length_c   1.000
_cell.angle_alpha   90.00
_cell.angle_beta   90.00
_cell.angle_gamma   90.00
#
_symmetry.space_group_name_H-M   'P 1'
#
loop_
_entity.id
_entity.type
_entity.pdbx_description
1 polymer ?
#
loop_
_entity_poly.entity_id
_entity_poly.type
_entity_poly.pdbx_seq_one_letter_code
_entity_poly.pdbx_strand_id
1 'polypeptide(L)'
;LTLDALGQKFPPQRCHLYDAFGWRVRRLRVSREVGDFDVLIVWRKVHGEWTRFFLFSTFDATVTVGELLRAWKARWGIEVIHRYIKQNLGLGRCRCRTIQAQENWAWCVVEAFHAVLKIRREEPGRTWRSAQQRA
;
A
#
# COMPACT_ATOMS: atom_id res chain seq x y z
N LEU A 1 9.53 -5.28 25.93
CA LEU A 1 9.59 -3.96 25.25
C LEU A 1 8.34 -3.83 24.38
N THR A 2 7.44 -2.90 24.70
CA THR A 2 6.19 -2.66 23.94
C THR A 2 6.40 -1.64 22.82
N LEU A 3 5.49 -1.59 21.85
CA LEU A 3 5.53 -0.59 20.78
C LEU A 3 5.40 0.84 21.33
N ASP A 4 4.59 1.05 22.35
CA ASP A 4 4.45 2.37 22.96
C ASP A 4 5.74 2.84 23.66
N ALA A 5 6.41 1.94 24.37
CA ALA A 5 7.71 2.23 24.96
C ALA A 5 8.76 2.58 23.90
N LEU A 6 8.71 1.91 22.73
CA LEU A 6 9.56 2.27 21.58
C LEU A 6 9.23 3.66 21.03
N GLY A 7 7.95 3.98 20.88
CA GLY A 7 7.51 5.31 20.43
C GLY A 7 7.92 6.44 21.39
N GLN A 8 7.89 6.20 22.71
CA GLN A 8 8.37 7.16 23.71
C GLN A 8 9.89 7.33 23.68
N LYS A 9 10.63 6.21 23.53
CA LYS A 9 12.11 6.23 23.46
C LYS A 9 12.63 6.95 22.20
N PHE A 10 11.88 6.84 21.11
CA PHE A 10 12.20 7.43 19.80
C PHE A 10 11.08 8.37 19.34
N PRO A 11 10.96 9.57 19.94
CA PRO A 11 10.05 10.61 19.48
C PRO A 11 10.49 11.15 18.10
N PRO A 12 9.64 11.90 17.38
CA PRO A 12 9.93 12.36 16.02
C PRO A 12 11.31 12.99 15.86
N GLN A 13 11.77 13.80 16.82
CA GLN A 13 13.04 14.52 16.78
C GLN A 13 14.26 13.59 16.77
N ARG A 14 14.12 12.34 17.26
CA ARG A 14 15.18 11.33 17.27
C ARG A 14 15.12 10.38 16.07
N CYS A 15 14.22 10.66 15.12
CA CYS A 15 14.02 9.88 13.91
C CYS A 15 14.51 10.66 12.67
N HIS A 16 15.05 9.93 11.70
CA HIS A 16 15.54 10.52 10.44
C HIS A 16 14.37 10.94 9.55
N LEU A 17 14.44 12.13 8.96
CA LEU A 17 13.42 12.62 8.04
C LEU A 17 13.66 12.06 6.64
N TYR A 18 12.65 11.41 6.07
CA TYR A 18 12.62 11.00 4.68
C TYR A 18 11.71 11.96 3.90
N ASP A 19 12.32 12.99 3.29
CA ASP A 19 11.60 14.11 2.67
C ASP A 19 10.62 13.67 1.58
N ALA A 20 10.99 12.68 0.77
CA ALA A 20 10.14 12.10 -0.27
C ALA A 20 8.77 11.59 0.24
N PHE A 21 8.66 11.30 1.54
CA PHE A 21 7.42 10.85 2.17
C PHE A 21 6.86 11.85 3.19
N GLY A 22 7.65 12.86 3.59
CA GLY A 22 7.34 13.75 4.71
C GLY A 22 7.26 13.02 6.06
N TRP A 23 7.98 11.91 6.22
CA TRP A 23 7.89 11.05 7.41
C TRP A 23 9.23 10.99 8.16
N ARG A 24 9.15 10.87 9.49
CA ARG A 24 10.33 10.61 10.32
C ARG A 24 10.37 9.16 10.75
N VAL A 25 11.49 8.48 10.52
CA VAL A 25 11.58 7.02 10.72
C VAL A 25 12.82 6.62 11.50
N ARG A 26 12.67 5.61 12.36
CA ARG A 26 13.77 4.89 13.02
C ARG A 26 13.61 3.39 12.73
N ARG A 27 14.65 2.75 12.19
CA ARG A 27 14.75 1.29 12.04
C ARG A 27 15.43 0.70 13.28
N LEU A 28 14.89 -0.40 13.78
CA LEU A 28 15.45 -1.19 14.87
C LEU A 28 15.47 -2.66 14.45
N ARG A 29 16.64 -3.27 14.47
CA ARG A 29 16.77 -4.73 14.31
C ARG A 29 16.35 -5.41 15.61
N VAL A 30 15.49 -6.41 15.51
CA VAL A 30 14.97 -7.19 16.63
C VAL A 30 15.22 -8.67 16.35
N SER A 31 15.94 -9.32 17.26
CA SER A 31 16.13 -10.76 17.27
C SER A 31 15.20 -11.41 18.29
N ARG A 32 14.53 -12.48 17.87
CA ARG A 32 13.65 -13.34 18.68
C ARG A 32 13.92 -14.80 18.34
N GLU A 33 13.39 -15.72 19.14
CA GLU A 33 13.48 -17.15 18.89
C GLU A 33 12.89 -17.55 17.52
N VAL A 34 11.83 -16.85 17.09
CA VAL A 34 11.17 -17.04 15.78
C VAL A 34 11.96 -16.45 14.60
N GLY A 35 13.14 -15.89 14.86
CA GLY A 35 14.00 -15.24 13.88
C GLY A 35 14.09 -13.73 14.03
N ASP A 36 14.81 -13.15 13.09
CA ASP A 36 15.10 -11.73 13.08
C ASP A 36 14.14 -10.94 12.18
N PHE A 37 13.81 -9.73 12.61
CA PHE A 37 13.05 -8.78 11.82
C PHE A 37 13.40 -7.35 12.20
N ASP A 38 13.02 -6.41 11.34
CA ASP A 38 13.11 -4.99 11.61
C ASP A 38 11.77 -4.41 12.06
N VAL A 39 11.84 -3.51 13.03
CA VAL A 39 10.74 -2.63 13.42
C VAL A 39 11.07 -1.23 12.95
N LEU A 40 10.22 -0.67 12.09
CA LEU A 40 10.27 0.72 11.67
C LEU A 40 9.25 1.50 12.49
N ILE A 41 9.75 2.43 13.30
CA ILE A 41 8.92 3.42 13.99
C ILE A 41 8.72 4.57 13.02
N VAL A 42 7.50 4.75 12.52
CA VAL A 42 7.18 5.78 11.51
C VAL A 42 6.31 6.85 12.14
N TRP A 43 6.79 8.09 12.09
CA TRP A 43 6.06 9.28 12.47
C TRP A 43 5.64 10.05 11.22
N ARG A 44 4.36 10.39 11.14
CA ARG A 44 3.79 11.23 10.09
C ARG A 44 2.96 12.36 10.69
N LYS A 45 2.83 13.46 9.95
CA LYS A 45 1.87 14.50 10.33
C LYS A 45 0.47 14.14 9.85
N VAL A 46 -0.51 14.20 10.75
CA VAL A 46 -1.95 14.11 10.46
C VAL A 46 -2.59 15.32 11.11
N HIS A 47 -3.25 16.17 10.32
CA HIS A 47 -3.82 17.45 10.80
C HIS A 47 -2.83 18.34 11.58
N GLY A 48 -1.55 18.33 11.19
CA GLY A 48 -0.50 19.11 11.86
C GLY A 48 0.17 18.41 13.05
N GLU A 49 -0.46 17.37 13.60
CA GLU A 49 0.04 16.62 14.75
C GLU A 49 0.85 15.39 14.34
N TRP A 50 1.87 15.06 15.14
CA TRP A 50 2.67 13.86 14.92
C TRP A 50 1.94 12.62 15.42
N THR A 51 1.58 11.74 14.49
CA THR A 51 1.03 10.41 14.79
C THR A 51 2.06 9.34 14.42
N ARG A 52 2.14 8.28 15.22
CA ARG A 52 3.02 7.13 14.96
C ARG A 52 2.25 5.92 14.45
N PHE A 53 2.93 5.11 13.66
CA PHE A 53 2.58 3.73 13.38
C PHE A 53 3.86 2.91 13.21
N PHE A 54 3.73 1.59 13.15
CA PHE A 54 4.86 0.67 13.10
C PHE A 54 4.78 -0.21 11.87
N LEU A 55 5.91 -0.43 11.22
CA LEU A 55 6.05 -1.44 10.17
C LEU A 55 7.01 -2.51 10.64
N PHE A 56 6.70 -3.75 10.27
CA PHE A 56 7.56 -4.90 10.51
C PHE A 56 8.07 -5.40 9.17
N SER A 57 9.36 -5.69 9.09
CA SER A 57 10.00 -6.11 7.86
C SER A 57 10.90 -7.32 8.13
N THR A 58 10.70 -8.37 7.37
CA THR A 58 11.60 -9.55 7.33
C THR A 58 12.60 -9.46 6.18
N PHE A 59 12.58 -8.38 5.39
CA PHE A 59 13.61 -8.13 4.40
C PHE A 59 14.99 -8.04 5.05
N ASP A 60 16.01 -8.43 4.28
CA ASP A 60 17.39 -8.38 4.73
C ASP A 60 17.88 -6.93 4.96
N ALA A 61 19.11 -6.82 5.48
CA ALA A 61 19.72 -5.54 5.81
C ALA A 61 20.10 -4.69 4.58
N THR A 62 20.13 -5.28 3.38
CA THR A 62 20.47 -4.56 2.13
C THR A 62 19.32 -3.67 1.66
N VAL A 63 18.08 -4.04 1.98
CA VAL A 63 16.91 -3.21 1.68
C VAL A 63 16.91 -1.96 2.55
N THR A 64 16.93 -0.80 1.90
CA THR A 64 16.94 0.49 2.58
C THR A 64 15.58 0.82 3.18
N VAL A 65 15.57 1.67 4.21
CA VAL A 65 14.31 2.19 4.78
C VAL A 65 13.49 2.91 3.70
N GLY A 66 14.13 3.66 2.81
CA GLY A 66 13.43 4.34 1.71
C GLY A 66 12.67 3.36 0.80
N GLU A 67 13.26 2.21 0.48
CA GLU A 67 12.59 1.15 -0.30
C GLU A 67 11.43 0.52 0.44
N LEU A 68 11.58 0.24 1.74
CA LEU A 68 10.48 -0.26 2.58
C LEU A 68 9.31 0.73 2.62
N LEU A 69 9.60 2.03 2.74
CA LEU A 69 8.57 3.07 2.72
C LEU A 69 7.89 3.19 1.35
N ARG A 70 8.65 3.07 0.23
CA ARG A 70 8.08 3.02 -1.12
C ARG A 70 7.15 1.82 -1.28
N ALA A 71 7.59 0.63 -0.89
CA ALA A 71 6.79 -0.59 -0.96
C ALA A 71 5.50 -0.47 -0.14
N TRP A 72 5.60 0.05 1.10
CA TRP A 72 4.41 0.26 1.92
C TRP A 72 3.45 1.30 1.32
N LYS A 73 3.97 2.40 0.77
CA LYS A 73 3.13 3.42 0.08
C LYS A 73 2.44 2.84 -1.15
N ALA A 74 3.13 1.98 -1.91
CA ALA A 74 2.57 1.32 -3.08
C ALA A 74 1.36 0.44 -2.73
N ARG A 75 1.24 -0.05 -1.48
CA ARG A 75 0.06 -0.77 -0.99
C ARG A 75 -1.24 -0.02 -1.26
N TRP A 76 -1.26 1.31 -1.16
CA TRP A 76 -2.48 2.10 -1.40
C TRP A 76 -3.01 1.96 -2.84
N GLY A 77 -2.14 1.56 -3.78
CA GLY A 77 -2.55 1.23 -5.14
C GLY A 77 -3.68 0.20 -5.20
N ILE A 78 -3.71 -0.77 -4.28
CA ILE A 78 -4.79 -1.78 -4.23
C ILE A 78 -6.15 -1.13 -3.93
N GLU A 79 -6.19 -0.09 -3.10
CA GLU A 79 -7.43 0.60 -2.76
C GLU A 79 -7.96 1.42 -3.93
N VAL A 80 -7.05 2.02 -4.71
CA VAL A 80 -7.38 2.69 -5.97
C VAL A 80 -7.96 1.69 -6.98
N ILE A 81 -7.32 0.51 -7.10
CA ILE A 81 -7.79 -0.57 -7.98
C ILE A 81 -9.16 -1.09 -7.53
N HIS A 82 -9.34 -1.40 -6.24
CA HIS A 82 -10.62 -1.83 -5.70
C HIS A 82 -11.73 -0.82 -5.94
N ARG A 83 -11.46 0.47 -5.74
CA ARG A 83 -12.43 1.54 -6.04
C ARG A 83 -12.81 1.53 -7.51
N TYR A 84 -11.81 1.49 -8.40
CA TYR A 84 -12.03 1.50 -9.84
C TYR A 84 -12.83 0.28 -10.32
N ILE A 85 -12.46 -0.93 -9.87
CA ILE A 85 -13.18 -2.17 -10.17
C ILE A 85 -14.65 -2.08 -9.72
N LYS A 86 -14.91 -1.59 -8.51
CA LYS A 86 -16.28 -1.48 -7.96
C LYS A 86 -17.10 -0.40 -8.66
N GLN A 87 -16.54 0.79 -8.87
CA GLN A 87 -17.28 1.96 -9.35
C GLN A 87 -17.36 2.03 -10.87
N ASN A 88 -16.27 1.72 -11.58
CA ASN A 88 -16.14 1.94 -13.03
C ASN A 88 -16.37 0.66 -13.83
N LEU A 89 -15.83 -0.48 -13.38
CA LEU A 89 -16.00 -1.76 -14.06
C LEU A 89 -17.23 -2.54 -13.59
N GLY A 90 -17.91 -2.04 -12.55
CA GLY A 90 -19.21 -2.54 -12.17
C GLY A 90 -19.20 -3.90 -11.46
N LEU A 91 -18.17 -4.21 -10.66
CA LEU A 91 -18.13 -5.45 -9.88
C LEU A 91 -19.45 -5.72 -9.13
N GLY A 92 -20.03 -4.70 -8.51
CA GLY A 92 -21.31 -4.80 -7.78
C GLY A 92 -22.58 -4.69 -8.64
N ARG A 93 -22.48 -4.74 -9.97
CA ARG A 93 -23.63 -4.54 -10.88
C ARG A 93 -24.20 -5.84 -11.46
N CYS A 94 -23.65 -7.00 -11.11
CA CYS A 94 -24.22 -8.29 -11.52
C CYS A 94 -25.61 -8.49 -10.91
N ARG A 95 -26.62 -8.72 -11.76
CA ARG A 95 -28.01 -8.99 -11.32
C ARG A 95 -28.34 -10.48 -11.28
N CYS A 96 -27.42 -11.34 -11.69
CA CYS A 96 -27.61 -12.78 -11.66
C CYS A 96 -27.68 -13.29 -10.21
N ARG A 97 -28.51 -14.29 -9.94
CA ARG A 97 -28.72 -14.79 -8.57
C ARG A 97 -27.86 -16.00 -8.21
N THR A 98 -27.32 -16.71 -9.21
CA THR A 98 -26.50 -17.90 -8.97
C THR A 98 -25.07 -17.50 -8.60
N ILE A 99 -24.46 -18.26 -7.69
CA ILE A 99 -23.06 -18.06 -7.28
C ILE A 99 -22.14 -18.16 -8.49
N GLN A 100 -22.33 -19.17 -9.35
CA GLN A 100 -21.53 -19.35 -10.56
C GLN A 100 -21.56 -18.12 -11.47
N ALA A 101 -22.74 -17.50 -11.66
CA ALA A 101 -22.84 -16.30 -12.51
C ALA A 101 -22.18 -15.08 -11.85
N GLN A 102 -22.20 -14.99 -10.52
CA GLN A 102 -21.48 -13.95 -9.77
C GLN A 102 -19.96 -14.12 -9.86
N GLU A 103 -19.46 -15.36 -9.78
CA GLU A 103 -18.04 -15.68 -9.97
C GLU A 103 -17.58 -15.37 -11.39
N ASN A 104 -18.34 -15.81 -12.40
CA ASN A 104 -18.05 -15.52 -13.81
C ASN A 104 -18.03 -14.00 -14.06
N TRP A 105 -18.98 -13.25 -13.48
CA TRP A 105 -18.99 -11.80 -13.56
C TRP A 105 -17.74 -11.17 -12.95
N ALA A 106 -17.32 -11.62 -11.77
CA ALA A 106 -16.10 -11.14 -11.12
C ALA A 106 -14.87 -11.37 -12.01
N TRP A 107 -14.78 -12.54 -12.66
CA TRP A 107 -13.74 -12.83 -13.63
C TRP A 107 -13.76 -11.89 -14.84
N CYS A 108 -14.92 -11.65 -15.45
CA CYS A 108 -15.04 -10.69 -16.56
C CYS A 108 -14.57 -9.28 -16.15
N VAL A 109 -14.87 -8.87 -14.92
CA VAL A 109 -14.44 -7.57 -14.39
C VAL A 109 -12.92 -7.51 -14.18
N VAL A 110 -12.30 -8.60 -13.72
CA VAL A 110 -10.83 -8.71 -13.59
C VAL A 110 -10.16 -8.67 -14.96
N GLU A 111 -10.70 -9.37 -15.95
CA GLU A 111 -10.18 -9.33 -17.33
C GLU A 111 -10.31 -7.95 -17.97
N ALA A 112 -11.45 -7.27 -17.77
CA ALA A 112 -11.61 -5.88 -18.19
C ALA A 112 -10.58 -4.97 -17.51
N PHE A 113 -10.28 -5.19 -16.23
CA PHE A 113 -9.23 -4.46 -15.54
C PHE A 113 -7.84 -4.73 -16.15
N HIS A 114 -7.51 -5.98 -16.49
CA HIS A 114 -6.25 -6.32 -17.15
C HIS A 114 -6.08 -5.61 -18.50
N ALA A 115 -7.13 -5.55 -19.31
CA ALA A 115 -7.13 -4.81 -20.58
C ALA A 115 -6.82 -3.32 -20.37
N VAL A 116 -7.49 -2.68 -19.41
CA VAL A 116 -7.23 -1.27 -19.05
C VAL A 116 -5.82 -1.06 -18.51
N LEU A 117 -5.35 -1.98 -17.66
CA LEU A 117 -4.02 -1.91 -17.07
C LEU A 117 -2.92 -2.03 -18.14
N LYS A 118 -3.12 -2.86 -19.16
CA LYS A 118 -2.20 -2.99 -20.29
C LYS A 118 -2.00 -1.64 -20.99
N ILE A 119 -3.09 -0.96 -21.36
CA ILE A 119 -3.03 0.39 -21.97
C ILE A 119 -2.28 1.38 -21.07
N ARG A 120 -2.51 1.33 -19.76
CA ARG A 120 -1.82 2.22 -18.81
C ARG A 120 -0.33 1.93 -18.63
N ARG A 121 0.10 0.69 -18.85
CA ARG A 121 1.52 0.31 -18.82
C ARG A 121 2.22 0.75 -20.09
N GLU A 122 1.55 0.66 -21.23
CA GLU A 122 2.04 1.13 -22.53
C GLU A 122 2.09 2.67 -22.59
N GLU A 123 1.18 3.35 -21.90
CA GLU A 123 1.08 4.81 -21.86
C GLU A 123 1.11 5.37 -20.43
N PRO A 124 2.30 5.46 -19.80
CA PRO A 124 2.45 6.04 -18.48
C PRO A 124 1.89 7.46 -18.41
N GLY A 125 1.08 7.74 -17.39
CA GLY A 125 0.44 9.05 -17.19
C GLY A 125 -1.02 9.12 -17.65
N ARG A 126 -1.51 8.16 -18.43
CA ARG A 126 -2.92 8.10 -18.82
C ARG A 126 -3.82 7.82 -17.59
N THR A 127 -4.96 8.50 -17.53
CA THR A 127 -5.95 8.30 -16.46
C THR A 127 -6.68 6.97 -16.63
N TRP A 128 -7.19 6.39 -15.53
CA TRP A 128 -7.97 5.14 -15.57
C TRP A 128 -9.16 5.20 -16.53
N ARG A 129 -9.93 6.30 -16.50
CA ARG A 129 -11.10 6.48 -17.36
C ARG A 129 -10.73 6.58 -18.84
N SER A 130 -9.65 7.30 -19.17
CA SER A 130 -9.19 7.41 -20.56
C SER A 130 -8.67 6.08 -21.10
N ALA A 131 -7.96 5.31 -20.27
CA ALA A 131 -7.54 3.96 -20.64
C ALA A 131 -8.74 3.01 -20.82
N GLN A 132 -9.79 3.15 -20.00
CA GLN A 132 -11.04 2.40 -20.14
C GLN A 132 -11.74 2.60 -21.48
N GLN A 133 -11.70 3.80 -22.03
CA GLN A 133 -12.35 4.10 -23.33
C GLN A 133 -11.62 3.48 -24.52
N ARG A 134 -10.37 3.05 -24.32
CA ARG A 134 -9.48 2.53 -25.37
C ARG A 134 -9.30 1.01 -25.29
N ALA A 135 -9.57 0.42 -24.12
CA ALA A 135 -9.58 -1.02 -23.89
C ALA A 135 -10.90 -1.64 -24.38
#